data_AF-A0AAU0TJ17-F1
#
_entry.id   AF-A0AAU0TJ17-F1
#
_cell.length_a   1.000
_cell.length_b   1.000
_cell.length_c   1.000
_cell.angle_alpha   90.00
_cell.angle_beta   90.00
_cell.angle_gamma   90.00
#
_symmetry.space_group_name_H-M   'P 1'
#
loop_
_entity.id
_entity.type
_entity.pdbx_description
1 polymer ?
#
loop_
_entity_poly.entity_id
_entity_poly.type
_entity_poly.pdbx_seq_one_letter_code
_entity_poly.pdbx_strand_id
1 'polypeptide(L)' 'MHVILAEKELGETVAQALAKTRDKFLDTSEFLAAMDVLFFLGYLDIQDETGVIEYA' A
#
# COMPACT_ATOMS: atom_id res chain seq x y z
N MET A 1 -5.02 6.58 -3.20
CA MET A 1 -3.65 6.48 -3.75
C MET A 1 -2.65 7.43 -3.09
N HIS A 2 -2.80 8.78 -3.20
CA HIS A 2 -1.81 9.71 -2.64
C HIS A 2 -1.56 9.51 -1.13
N VAL A 3 -2.60 9.18 -0.37
CA VAL A 3 -2.50 8.92 1.07
C VAL A 3 -1.59 7.74 1.44
N ILE A 4 -1.52 6.70 0.60
CA ILE A 4 -0.63 5.55 0.81
C ILE A 4 0.82 6.01 0.73
N LEU A 5 1.15 6.82 -0.28
CA LEU A 5 2.50 7.34 -0.49
C LEU A 5 2.87 8.44 0.51
N ALA A 6 1.90 9.25 0.93
CA ALA A 6 2.11 10.36 1.87
C ALA A 6 2.42 9.86 3.29
N GLU A 7 1.82 8.74 3.68
CA GLU A 7 2.02 8.13 5.00
C GLU A 7 3.02 6.97 4.97
N LYS A 8 3.73 6.74 3.85
CA LYS A 8 4.59 5.57 3.68
C LYS A 8 5.63 5.41 4.79
N GLU A 9 5.80 4.18 5.25
CA GLU A 9 6.81 3.80 6.23
C GLU A 9 7.71 2.70 5.67
N LEU A 10 9.03 2.87 5.79
CA LEU A 10 9.99 1.93 5.24
C LEU A 10 9.91 0.59 5.97
N GLY A 11 9.79 -0.50 5.20
CA GLY A 11 9.68 -1.85 5.75
C GLY A 11 8.30 -2.20 6.27
N GLU A 12 7.28 -1.37 6.03
CA GLU A 12 5.91 -1.72 6.39
C GLU A 12 5.34 -2.80 5.48
N THR A 13 4.44 -3.60 6.02
CA THR A 13 3.68 -4.60 5.25
C THR A 13 2.39 -4.02 4.70
N VAL A 14 1.81 -4.68 3.70
CA VAL A 14 0.47 -4.35 3.17
C VAL A 14 -0.59 -4.28 4.28
N ALA A 15 -0.52 -5.17 5.27
CA ALA A 15 -1.45 -5.18 6.40
C ALA A 15 -1.29 -3.94 7.31
N GLN A 16 -0.06 -3.48 7.53
CA GLN A 16 0.22 -2.27 8.31
C GLN A 16 -0.24 -1.02 7.55
N ALA A 17 0.04 -0.94 6.25
CA ALA A 17 -0.42 0.15 5.39
C ALA A 17 -1.96 0.24 5.35
N LEU A 18 -2.65 -0.90 5.27
CA LEU A 18 -4.12 -0.96 5.36
C LEU A 18 -4.62 -0.49 6.72
N ALA A 19 -4.02 -0.94 7.83
CA ALA A 19 -4.43 -0.55 9.17
C ALA A 19 -4.28 0.95 9.40
N LYS A 20 -3.19 1.54 8.91
CA LYS A 20 -2.87 2.97 9.02
C LYS A 20 -3.83 3.84 8.21
N THR A 21 -4.17 3.41 6.99
CA THR A 21 -4.99 4.19 6.06
C THR A 21 -6.46 3.77 6.03
N ARG A 22 -6.89 2.92 6.96
CA ARG A 22 -8.23 2.28 6.96
C ARG A 22 -9.39 3.27 6.88
N ASP A 23 -9.27 4.44 7.49
CA ASP A 23 -10.31 5.47 7.51
C ASP A 23 -10.33 6.34 6.25
N LYS A 24 -9.38 6.13 5.33
CA LYS A 24 -9.21 6.87 4.07
C LYS A 24 -9.79 6.15 2.86
N PHE A 25 -10.23 4.91 3.04
CA PHE A 25 -10.84 4.07 2.01
C PHE A 25 -12.23 3.61 2.47
N LEU A 26 -13.13 3.42 1.52
CA LEU A 26 -14.47 2.88 1.72
C LEU A 26 -14.40 1.48 2.32
N ASP A 27 -13.51 0.64 1.77
CA ASP A 27 -13.27 -0.72 2.23
C ASP A 27 -11.87 -1.23 1.83
N THR A 28 -11.59 -2.48 2.20
CA THR A 28 -10.34 -3.16 1.84
C THR A 28 -10.19 -3.31 0.33
N SER A 29 -11.28 -3.46 -0.42
CA SER A 29 -11.23 -3.64 -1.88
C SER A 29 -10.74 -2.38 -2.57
N GLU A 30 -11.21 -1.19 -2.14
CA GLU A 30 -10.74 0.10 -2.65
C GLU A 30 -9.25 0.32 -2.34
N PHE A 31 -8.82 -0.03 -1.12
CA PHE A 31 -7.41 0.02 -0.75
C PHE A 31 -6.56 -0.86 -1.68
N LEU A 32 -6.96 -2.12 -1.90
CA LEU A 32 -6.23 -3.04 -2.77
C LEU A 32 -6.21 -2.57 -4.23
N ALA A 33 -7.32 -2.03 -4.75
CA ALA A 33 -7.35 -1.45 -6.09
C ALA A 33 -6.39 -0.26 -6.22
N ALA A 34 -6.27 0.57 -5.19
CA ALA A 34 -5.28 1.64 -5.16
C ALA A 34 -3.84 1.10 -5.13
N MET A 35 -3.60 -0.01 -4.43
CA MET A 35 -2.29 -0.67 -4.39
C MET A 35 -1.91 -1.25 -5.74
N ASP A 36 -2.84 -1.93 -6.43
CA ASP A 36 -2.63 -2.47 -7.77
C ASP A 36 -2.21 -1.40 -8.77
N VAL A 37 -2.86 -0.22 -8.72
CA VAL A 37 -2.49 0.90 -9.59
C VAL A 37 -1.08 1.41 -9.27
N LEU A 38 -0.72 1.54 -7.99
CA LEU A 38 0.60 2.01 -7.60
C LEU A 38 1.70 1.01 -7.96
N PHE A 39 1.43 -0.29 -7.82
CA PHE A 39 2.30 -1.37 -8.27
C PHE A 39 2.49 -1.32 -9.79
N PHE A 40 1.40 -1.23 -10.55
CA PHE A 40 1.45 -1.15 -12.01
C PHE A 40 2.24 0.07 -12.51
N LEU A 41 2.12 1.20 -11.82
CA LEU A 41 2.86 2.43 -12.14
C LEU A 41 4.32 2.40 -11.67
N GLY A 42 4.75 1.36 -10.94
CA GLY A 42 6.12 1.22 -10.43
C GLY A 42 6.44 2.13 -9.23
N TYR A 43 5.43 2.62 -8.51
CA TYR A 43 5.65 3.39 -7.28
C TYR A 43 5.97 2.52 -6.06
N LEU A 44 5.69 1.23 -6.16
CA LEU A 44 6.02 0.24 -5.15
C LEU A 44 6.09 -1.15 -5.75
N ASP A 45 6.77 -2.03 -5.02
CA ASP A 45 6.80 -3.47 -5.20
C ASP A 45 6.41 -4.14 -3.86
N ILE A 46 6.08 -5.43 -3.90
CA ILE A 46 5.72 -6.20 -2.71
C ILE A 46 6.57 -7.46 -2.69
N GLN A 47 7.31 -7.67 -1.60
CA GLN A 47 8.02 -8.93 -1.41
C GLN A 47 7.05 -10.08 -1.18
N ASP A 48 7.06 -11.07 -2.07
CA ASP A 48 6.12 -12.21 -2.06
C ASP A 48 6.10 -13.00 -0.74
N GLU A 49 7.26 -13.16 -0.07
CA GLU A 49 7.36 -13.99 1.14
C GLU A 49 6.93 -13.26 2.41
N THR A 50 7.09 -11.93 2.44
CA THR A 50 6.95 -11.13 3.67
C THR A 50 5.77 -10.17 3.61
N GLY A 51 5.28 -9.85 2.40
CA GLY A 51 4.28 -8.81 2.16
C GLY A 51 4.78 -7.41 2.50
N VAL A 52 6.10 -7.22 2.64
CA VAL A 52 6.73 -5.92 2.85
C VAL A 52 6.65 -5.11 1.57
N ILE A 53 6.26 -3.84 1.70
CA ILE A 53 6.18 -2.89 0.60
C ILE A 53 7.55 -2.26 0.40
N GLU A 54 8.06 -2.34 -0.83
CA GLU A 54 9.25 -1.63 -1.28
C GLU A 54 8.81 -0.42 -2.09
N TYR A 55 8.94 0.78 -1.53
CA TYR A 55 8.57 2.02 -2.22
C TYR A 55 9.69 2.53 -3.13
N ALA A 56 9.33 2.98 -4.34
CA ALA A 56 10.25 3.67 -5.26
C ALA A 56 10.49 5.14 -4.88
#